data_AF-A0A1J5AKP2-F1
#
_entry.id   AF-A0A1J5AKP2-F1
#
_cell.length_a   1.000
_cell.length_b   1.000
_cell.length_c   1.000
_cell.angle_alpha   90.00
_cell.angle_beta   90.00
_cell.angle_gamma   90.00
#
_symmetry.space_group_name_H-M   'P 1'
#
loop_
_entity.id
_entity.type
_entity.pdbx_description
1 polymer ?
#
loop_
_entity_poly.entity_id
_entity_poly.type
_entity_poly.pdbx_seq_one_letter_code
_entity_poly.pdbx_strand_id
1 'polypeptide(L)' 'MMSAVEMLQSVQYVVDPDGRPTAVQMSIDAWETLLRWLEDVEDRALVRAMLPRLRQGPQRAGALRWDDVKDEWDAPQTE' A
#
# COMPACT_ATOMS: atom_id res chain seq x y z
N MET A 1 -17.99 0.43 7.60
CA MET A 1 -16.85 1.17 7.01
C MET A 1 -17.15 1.31 5.54
N MET A 2 -17.18 2.54 5.01
CA MET A 2 -17.38 2.76 3.56
C MET A 2 -16.19 2.17 2.79
N SER A 3 -16.44 1.65 1.59
CA SER A 3 -15.40 1.20 0.68
C SER A 3 -14.63 2.39 0.10
N ALA A 4 -13.38 2.19 -0.30
CA ALA A 4 -12.57 3.22 -0.95
C ALA A 4 -13.28 3.85 -2.17
N VAL A 5 -14.07 3.06 -2.90
CA VAL A 5 -14.87 3.51 -4.05
C VAL A 5 -15.99 4.48 -3.64
N GLU A 6 -16.67 4.23 -2.53
CA GLU A 6 -17.74 5.11 -2.04
C GLU A 6 -17.19 6.46 -1.54
N MET A 7 -15.98 6.47 -0.96
CA MET A 7 -15.33 7.73 -0.56
C MET A 7 -14.86 8.55 -1.77
N LEU A 8 -14.40 7.89 -2.83
CA LEU A 8 -14.01 8.55 -4.08
C LEU A 8 -15.19 9.20 -4.83
N GLN A 9 -16.43 8.81 -4.54
CA GLN A 9 -17.61 9.46 -5.10
C GLN A 9 -17.88 10.85 -4.50
N SER A 10 -17.20 11.21 -3.40
CA SER A 10 -17.35 12.51 -2.73
C SER A 10 -16.36 13.58 -3.22
N VAL A 11 -15.47 13.25 -4.14
CA VAL A 11 -14.42 14.18 -4.61
C VAL A 11 -15.02 15.32 -5.43
N GLN A 12 -14.45 16.51 -5.25
CA GLN A 12 -14.80 17.69 -6.02
C GLN A 12 -13.69 18.03 -7.00
N TYR A 13 -14.04 18.56 -8.17
CA TYR A 13 -13.06 18.96 -9.18
C TYR A 13 -12.93 20.48 -9.19
N VAL A 14 -11.70 20.97 -9.17
CA VAL A 14 -11.37 22.36 -9.49
C VAL A 14 -11.22 22.44 -11.01
N VAL A 15 -11.94 23.36 -11.65
CA VAL A 15 -11.93 23.56 -13.09
C VAL A 15 -11.28 24.89 -13.46
N ASP A 16 -10.60 24.93 -14.61
CA ASP A 16 -10.08 26.17 -15.19
C ASP A 16 -11.20 26.99 -15.88
N PRO A 17 -10.90 28.20 -16.38
CA PRO A 17 -11.88 29.02 -17.11
C PRO A 17 -12.44 28.38 -18.38
N ASP A 18 -11.73 27.43 -18.98
CA ASP A 18 -12.17 26.66 -20.15
C ASP A 18 -13.02 25.44 -19.76
N GLY A 19 -13.30 25.26 -18.46
CA GLY A 19 -14.09 24.17 -17.91
C GLY A 19 -13.33 22.84 -17.78
N ARG A 20 -12.00 22.85 -17.88
CA ARG A 20 -11.18 21.63 -17.78
C ARG A 20 -10.78 21.37 -16.33
N PRO A 21 -10.91 20.12 -15.83
CA PRO A 21 -10.42 19.77 -14.50
C PRO A 21 -8.90 19.98 -14.38
N THR A 22 -8.47 20.68 -13.33
CA THR A 22 -7.05 20.98 -13.05
C THR A 22 -6.60 20.43 -11.70
N ALA A 23 -7.52 20.23 -10.76
CA ALA A 23 -7.23 19.59 -9.48
C ALA A 23 -8.44 18.82 -8.94
N VAL A 24 -8.19 17.94 -7.98
CA VAL A 24 -9.21 17.23 -7.21
C VAL A 24 -9.10 17.65 -5.76
N GLN A 25 -10.21 18.07 -5.17
CA GLN A 25 -10.35 18.35 -3.75
C GLN A 25 -11.08 17.19 -3.07
N MET A 26 -10.52 16.74 -1.95
CA MET A 26 -11.11 15.70 -1.11
C MET A 26 -10.77 15.94 0.36
N SER A 27 -11.47 15.28 1.28
CA SER A 27 -11.09 15.31 2.70
C SER A 27 -9.77 14.57 2.93
N ILE A 28 -9.07 14.91 4.01
CA ILE A 28 -7.84 14.21 4.40
C ILE A 28 -8.11 12.72 4.64
N ASP A 29 -9.21 12.38 5.31
CA ASP A 29 -9.62 10.98 5.52
C ASP A 29 -9.79 10.20 4.19
N ALA A 30 -10.34 10.86 3.16
CA ALA A 30 -10.49 10.25 1.84
C ALA A 30 -9.14 10.07 1.15
N TRP A 31 -8.23 11.04 1.28
CA TRP A 31 -6.87 10.95 0.77
C TRP A 31 -6.08 9.80 1.42
N GLU A 32 -6.08 9.72 2.75
CA GLU A 32 -5.40 8.64 3.48
C GLU A 32 -6.00 7.26 3.18
N THR A 33 -7.31 7.19 2.95
CA THR A 33 -7.97 5.94 2.55
C THR A 33 -7.62 5.54 1.13
N LEU A 34 -7.50 6.51 0.20
CA LEU A 34 -7.02 6.26 -1.15
C LEU A 34 -5.58 5.74 -1.15
N LEU A 35 -4.69 6.36 -0.35
CA LEU A 35 -3.30 5.93 -0.23
C LEU A 35 -3.21 4.50 0.32
N ARG A 36 -3.87 4.20 1.45
CA ARG A 36 -3.88 2.84 2.00
C ARG A 36 -4.45 1.81 1.03
N TRP A 37 -5.47 2.19 0.27
CA TRP A 37 -6.03 1.29 -0.75
C TRP A 37 -5.03 1.02 -1.88
N LEU A 38 -4.24 2.01 -2.29
CA LEU A 38 -3.20 1.84 -3.30
C LEU A 38 -2.08 0.91 -2.78
N GLU A 39 -1.61 1.12 -1.54
CA GLU A 39 -0.64 0.25 -0.87
C GLU A 39 -1.15 -1.21 -0.81
N ASP A 40 -2.41 -1.41 -0.44
CA ASP A 40 -3.08 -2.72 -0.43
C ASP A 40 -3.03 -3.43 -1.80
N VAL A 41 -3.20 -2.66 -2.88
CA VAL A 41 -3.15 -3.19 -4.25
C VAL A 41 -1.72 -3.57 -4.63
N GLU A 42 -0.74 -2.74 -4.29
CA GLU A 42 0.69 -2.99 -4.52
C GLU A 42 1.18 -4.21 -3.73
N ASP A 43 0.83 -4.31 -2.45
CA ASP A 43 1.16 -5.44 -1.59
C ASP A 43 0.60 -6.75 -2.13
N ARG A 44 -0.66 -6.75 -2.58
CA ARG A 44 -1.26 -7.93 -3.21
C ARG A 44 -0.55 -8.30 -4.50
N ALA A 45 -0.12 -7.33 -5.30
CA ALA A 45 0.66 -7.59 -6.51
C ALA A 45 2.02 -8.21 -6.17
N LEU A 46 2.71 -7.68 -5.16
CA LEU A 46 3.97 -8.20 -4.66
C LEU A 46 3.83 -9.64 -4.17
N VAL A 47 2.85 -9.92 -3.31
CA VAL A 47 2.57 -11.27 -2.80
C VAL A 47 2.26 -12.23 -3.95
N ARG A 48 1.44 -11.83 -4.93
CA ARG A 48 1.14 -12.65 -6.12
C ARG A 48 2.40 -12.97 -6.92
N ALA A 49 3.30 -12.01 -7.10
CA ALA A 49 4.57 -12.20 -7.80
C ALA A 49 5.52 -13.14 -7.02
N MET A 50 5.52 -13.08 -5.69
CA MET A 50 6.35 -13.93 -4.84
C MET A 50 5.77 -15.34 -4.63
N LEU A 51 4.46 -15.52 -4.82
CA LEU A 51 3.75 -16.77 -4.53
C LEU A 51 4.38 -18.04 -5.14
N PRO A 52 4.85 -18.04 -6.41
CA PRO A 52 5.51 -19.20 -6.99
C PRO A 52 6.78 -19.62 -6.25
N ARG A 53 7.53 -18.66 -5.70
CA ARG A 53 8.75 -18.89 -4.94
C ARG A 53 8.43 -19.34 -3.51
N LEU A 54 7.44 -18.69 -2.88
CA LEU A 54 6.95 -19.03 -1.53
C LEU A 54 6.45 -20.49 -1.45
N ARG A 55 5.77 -20.96 -2.50
CA ARG A 55 5.27 -22.35 -2.59
C ARG A 55 6.37 -23.42 -2.65
N GLN A 56 7.62 -23.04 -2.92
CA GLN A 56 8.73 -23.98 -3.01
C GLN A 56 9.41 -24.26 -1.66
N GLY A 57 8.86 -23.72 -0.57
CA GLY A 57 9.39 -23.87 0.78
C GLY A 57 10.31 -22.72 1.21
N PRO A 58 10.51 -22.56 2.52
CA PRO A 58 11.14 -21.36 3.10
C PRO A 58 12.56 -21.11 2.58
N GLN A 59 13.38 -22.14 2.37
CA GLN A 59 14.74 -21.98 1.86
C GLN A 59 14.76 -21.43 0.43
N ARG A 60 13.92 -21.98 -0.46
CA ARG A 60 13.81 -21.49 -1.84
C ARG A 60 13.15 -20.12 -1.92
N ALA A 61 12.28 -19.79 -0.96
CA ALA A 61 11.73 -18.45 -0.77
C ALA A 61 12.76 -17.41 -0.31
N GLY A 62 13.94 -17.83 0.14
CA GLY A 62 14.94 -16.94 0.73
C GLY A 62 14.61 -16.53 2.17
N ALA A 63 13.76 -17.29 2.86
CA ALA A 63 13.47 -17.03 4.27
C ALA A 63 14.71 -17.31 5.12
N LEU A 64 14.98 -16.42 6.06
CA LEU A 64 16.01 -16.58 7.09
C LEU A 64 15.41 -17.34 8.28
N ARG A 65 16.23 -18.10 8.99
CA ARG A 65 15.77 -18.73 10.24
C ARG A 65 15.69 -17.64 11.30
N TRP A 66 14.59 -17.62 12.05
CA TRP A 66 14.37 -16.60 13.08
C TRP A 66 15.50 -16.54 14.12
N ASP A 67 15.96 -17.70 14.58
CA ASP A 67 17.08 -17.77 15.54
C ASP A 67 18.38 -17.16 15.02
N ASP A 68 18.56 -17.08 13.69
CA ASP A 68 19.76 -16.52 13.07
C ASP A 68 19.70 -14.98 12.97
N VAL A 69 18.52 -14.36 13.11
CA VAL A 69 18.31 -12.91 12.85
C VAL A 69 17.65 -12.14 13.97
N LYS A 70 17.10 -12.81 14.98
CA LYS A 70 16.32 -12.16 16.05
C LYS A 70 17.10 -11.09 16.82
N ASP A 71 18.39 -11.32 17.06
CA ASP A 71 19.21 -10.39 17.85
C ASP A 71 19.49 -9.09 17.07
N GLU A 72 19.59 -9.17 15.73
CA GLU A 72 19.70 -7.99 14.87
C GLU A 72 18.37 -7.24 14.76
N TRP A 73 17.25 -7.96 14.74
CA TRP A 73 15.91 -7.39 14.70
C TRP A 73 15.57 -6.58 15.96
N ASP A 74 15.94 -7.09 17.13
CA ASP A 74 15.69 -6.45 18.43
C ASP A 74 16.72 -5.35 18.75
N ALA A 75 17.75 -5.17 17.92
CA ALA A 75 18.73 -4.11 18.11
C ALA A 75 18.08 -2.72 17.95
N PRO A 76 18.44 -1.73 18.77
CA PRO A 76 17.94 -0.37 18.60
C PRO A 76 18.33 0.15 17.22
N GLN A 77 17.32 0.45 16.42
CA GLN A 77 17.51 1.09 15.11
C GLN A 77 18.10 2.48 15.37
N THR A 78 19.36 2.65 15.04
CA THR A 78 20.02 3.96 15.04
C THR A 78 19.76 4.58 13.68
N GLU A 79 18.87 5.58 13.63
CA GLU A 79 18.67 6.47 12.48
C GLU A 79 19.85 7.42 12.28
#